data_AF-A0A2E7VAA6-F1
#
_entry.id   AF-A0A2E7VAA6-F1
#
_cell.length_a   1.000
_cell.length_b   1.000
_cell.length_c   1.000
_cell.angle_alpha   90.00
_cell.angle_beta   90.00
_cell.angle_gamma   90.00
#
_symmetry.space_group_name_H-M   'P 1'
#
loop_
_entity.id
_entity.type
_entity.pdbx_description
1 polymer ?
#
loop_
_entity_poly.entity_id
_entity_poly.type
_entity_poly.pdbx_seq_one_letter_code
_entity_poly.pdbx_strand_id
1 'polypeptide(L)'
;MQNTFRAVCFFFALTLTNSIVLGGTDMAKANDVFLKGLEAYADKKFTDAINLYTVATSFGHLGAPSFIGHIYVDGEGVPQNFILAYMWYEIGAARGFQDSRENRDRIAKMMEKNSIEEAQKKAKICIKSEYKNCK
;
A
#
# COMPACT_ATOMS: atom_id res chain seq x y z
N MET A 1 -63.65 -18.27 13.05
CA MET A 1 -62.68 -17.14 13.04
C MET A 1 -61.49 -17.57 12.20
N GLN A 2 -60.95 -16.69 11.34
CA GLN A 2 -59.89 -17.04 10.38
C GLN A 2 -58.59 -17.47 11.11
N ASN A 3 -57.78 -18.46 10.72
CA ASN A 3 -57.49 -19.17 9.45
C ASN A 3 -56.45 -18.49 8.53
N THR A 4 -55.18 -18.88 8.69
CA THR A 4 -54.05 -18.85 7.72
C THR A 4 -52.98 -19.80 8.29
N PHE A 5 -52.81 -21.06 7.89
CA PHE A 5 -52.51 -21.67 6.59
C PHE A 5 -51.11 -21.36 6.01
N ARG A 6 -50.39 -22.44 5.67
CA ARG A 6 -49.01 -22.48 5.14
C ARG A 6 -48.91 -21.91 3.72
N ALA A 7 -47.78 -21.26 3.39
CA ALA A 7 -47.27 -21.21 2.01
C ALA A 7 -45.74 -21.01 1.98
N VAL A 8 -45.07 -21.77 1.12
CA VAL A 8 -43.69 -21.54 0.65
C VAL A 8 -43.80 -20.84 -0.70
N CYS A 9 -42.97 -19.81 -0.99
CA CYS A 9 -42.51 -19.49 -2.35
C CYS A 9 -41.39 -18.42 -2.37
N PHE A 10 -40.59 -18.44 -3.45
CA PHE A 10 -39.41 -17.60 -3.72
C PHE A 10 -39.75 -16.29 -4.49
N PHE A 11 -38.74 -15.39 -4.62
CA PHE A 11 -38.64 -14.22 -5.54
C PHE A 11 -39.58 -13.03 -5.21
N PHE A 12 -39.25 -11.73 -5.33
CA PHE A 12 -38.14 -10.92 -5.87
C PHE A 12 -38.15 -9.54 -5.09
N ALA A 13 -37.24 -8.55 -5.14
CA ALA A 13 -36.02 -8.26 -5.90
C ALA A 13 -34.94 -7.48 -5.07
N LEU A 14 -34.44 -6.32 -5.55
CA LEU A 14 -33.29 -5.56 -5.04
C LEU A 14 -33.68 -4.18 -4.44
N THR A 15 -32.91 -3.71 -3.45
CA THR A 15 -32.21 -2.41 -3.57
C THR A 15 -30.75 -2.56 -3.14
N LEU A 16 -29.86 -1.85 -3.83
CA LEU A 16 -28.41 -1.91 -3.60
C LEU A 16 -27.99 -0.94 -2.49
N THR A 17 -27.41 -1.48 -1.43
CA THR A 17 -26.12 -0.98 -0.93
C THR A 17 -25.21 -2.21 -0.93
N ASN A 18 -24.22 -2.37 -1.83
CA ASN A 18 -23.09 -1.47 -2.04
C ASN A 18 -22.91 -0.43 -0.93
N SER A 19 -22.91 -0.92 0.32
CA SER A 19 -22.04 -0.34 1.34
C SER A 19 -20.63 -0.50 0.80
N ILE A 20 -20.13 0.58 0.21
CA ILE A 20 -18.74 0.70 -0.21
C ILE A 20 -17.93 0.39 1.04
N VAL A 21 -17.28 -0.79 1.06
CA VAL A 21 -16.21 -1.04 2.03
C VAL A 21 -15.07 -0.14 1.60
N LEU A 22 -15.13 1.11 2.08
CA LEU A 22 -13.99 2.00 2.15
C LEU A 22 -13.00 1.25 3.03
N GLY A 23 -12.03 0.55 2.40
CA GLY A 23 -10.98 -0.16 3.11
C GLY A 23 -10.34 0.81 4.09
N GLY A 24 -10.53 0.55 5.39
CA GLY A 24 -10.62 1.61 6.38
C GLY A 24 -9.41 2.53 6.40
N THR A 25 -9.56 3.74 5.85
CA THR A 25 -8.53 4.78 5.88
C THR A 25 -8.52 5.46 7.24
N ASP A 26 -8.00 4.74 8.25
CA ASP A 26 -7.72 5.29 9.56
C ASP A 26 -6.48 6.17 9.48
N MET A 27 -6.65 7.40 8.97
CA MET A 27 -5.57 8.36 8.78
C MET A 27 -4.92 8.78 10.11
N ALA A 28 -5.66 8.74 11.23
CA ALA A 28 -5.10 9.03 12.54
C ALA A 28 -4.06 7.96 12.92
N LYS A 29 -4.41 6.67 12.76
CA LYS A 29 -3.49 5.55 12.97
C LYS A 29 -2.38 5.50 11.91
N ALA A 30 -2.68 5.86 10.67
CA ALA A 30 -1.69 5.94 9.60
C ALA A 30 -0.58 6.96 9.96
N ASN A 31 -0.97 8.11 10.51
CA ASN A 31 -0.05 9.15 10.97
C ASN A 31 0.74 8.72 12.23
N ASP A 32 0.08 8.15 13.24
CA ASP A 32 0.74 7.63 14.46
C ASP A 32 1.82 6.58 14.13
N VAL A 33 1.50 5.62 13.26
CA VAL A 33 2.45 4.59 12.84
C VAL A 33 3.55 5.18 11.95
N PHE A 34 3.24 6.17 11.12
CA PHE A 34 4.23 6.87 10.30
C PHE A 34 5.25 7.65 11.15
N LEU A 35 4.81 8.33 12.21
CA LEU A 35 5.69 9.03 13.16
C LEU A 35 6.66 8.05 13.85
N LYS A 36 6.18 6.89 14.30
CA LYS A 36 7.03 5.80 14.83
C LYS A 36 8.04 5.29 13.80
N GLY A 37 7.66 5.27 12.52
CA GLY A 37 8.57 4.96 11.41
C GLY A 37 9.69 6.00 11.27
N LEU A 38 9.39 7.29 11.42
CA LEU A 38 10.39 8.37 11.42
C LEU A 38 11.33 8.28 12.64
N GLU A 39 10.82 7.94 13.82
CA GLU A 39 11.63 7.68 15.02
C GLU A 39 12.58 6.49 14.79
N ALA A 40 12.08 5.37 14.28
CA ALA A 40 12.89 4.21 13.94
C ALA A 40 13.96 4.54 12.86
N TYR A 41 13.61 5.38 11.89
CA TYR A 41 14.53 5.86 10.86
C TYR A 41 15.66 6.73 11.45
N ALA A 42 15.32 7.68 12.33
CA ALA A 42 16.30 8.52 13.04
C ALA A 42 17.24 7.68 13.93
N ASP A 43 16.72 6.62 14.56
CA ASP A 43 17.47 5.61 15.32
C ASP A 43 18.32 4.67 14.43
N LYS A 44 18.28 4.83 13.09
CA LYS A 44 18.93 3.96 12.09
C LYS A 44 18.43 2.51 12.11
N LYS A 45 17.23 2.26 12.64
CA LYS A 45 16.53 0.97 12.65
C LYS A 45 15.74 0.80 11.36
N PHE A 46 16.42 0.83 10.22
CA PHE A 46 15.79 0.93 8.90
C PHE A 46 14.81 -0.22 8.59
N THR A 47 15.12 -1.46 9.00
CA THR A 47 14.18 -2.60 8.87
C THR A 47 12.86 -2.36 9.63
N ASP A 48 12.93 -1.78 10.82
CA ASP A 48 11.74 -1.46 11.62
C ASP A 48 10.98 -0.29 11.00
N ALA A 49 11.69 0.72 10.48
CA ALA A 49 11.09 1.81 9.72
C ALA A 49 10.35 1.31 8.46
N ILE A 50 10.93 0.39 7.68
CA ILE A 50 10.27 -0.25 6.52
C ILE A 50 8.96 -0.94 6.96
N ASN A 51 8.99 -1.70 8.07
CA ASN A 51 7.82 -2.40 8.58
C ASN A 51 6.74 -1.40 9.02
N LEU A 52 7.11 -0.35 9.77
CA LEU A 52 6.19 0.69 10.23
C LEU A 52 5.59 1.48 9.07
N TYR A 53 6.39 1.90 8.09
CA TYR A 53 5.89 2.55 6.88
C TYR A 53 5.00 1.64 6.01
N THR A 54 5.26 0.33 5.99
CA THR A 54 4.39 -0.65 5.33
C THR A 54 3.00 -0.68 5.99
N VAL A 55 2.97 -0.67 7.32
CA VAL A 55 1.72 -0.59 8.11
C VAL A 55 1.03 0.78 7.96
N ALA A 56 1.77 1.89 7.94
CA ALA A 56 1.21 3.22 7.67
C ALA A 56 0.59 3.31 6.27
N THR A 57 1.24 2.68 5.27
CA THR A 57 0.72 2.56 3.90
C THR A 57 -0.61 1.80 3.87
N SER A 58 -0.74 0.71 4.65
CA SER A 58 -1.98 -0.07 4.71
C SER A 58 -3.15 0.70 5.34
N PHE A 59 -2.88 1.60 6.30
CA PHE A 59 -3.91 2.44 6.92
C PHE A 59 -4.28 3.72 6.15
N GLY A 60 -3.47 4.17 5.19
CA GLY A 60 -3.83 5.36 4.39
C GLY A 60 -2.67 6.27 3.98
N HIS A 61 -1.53 6.20 4.66
CA HIS A 61 -0.49 7.21 4.56
C HIS A 61 0.11 7.31 3.14
N LEU A 62 -0.08 8.46 2.49
CA LEU A 62 0.31 8.67 1.09
C LEU A 62 1.82 8.78 0.91
N GLY A 63 2.52 9.38 1.89
CA GLY A 63 3.97 9.58 1.82
C GLY A 63 4.80 8.36 2.24
N ALA A 64 4.22 7.42 3.00
CA ALA A 64 4.98 6.31 3.60
C ALA A 64 5.69 5.40 2.57
N PRO A 65 5.09 5.06 1.41
CA PRO A 65 5.79 4.33 0.35
C PRO A 65 7.06 5.04 -0.15
N SER A 66 7.08 6.38 -0.17
CA SER A 66 8.24 7.14 -0.62
C SER A 66 9.44 6.94 0.29
N PHE A 67 9.24 6.95 1.62
CA PHE A 67 10.32 6.71 2.59
C PHE A 67 10.89 5.29 2.48
N ILE A 68 10.05 4.28 2.24
CA ILE A 68 10.53 2.91 1.97
C ILE A 68 11.34 2.87 0.66
N GLY A 69 10.86 3.58 -0.37
CA GLY A 69 11.58 3.73 -1.63
C GLY A 69 12.98 4.33 -1.45
N HIS A 70 13.11 5.36 -0.61
CA HIS A 70 14.41 5.98 -0.29
C HIS A 70 15.36 5.00 0.38
N ILE A 71 14.93 4.29 1.43
CA ILE A 71 15.75 3.28 2.12
C ILE A 71 16.34 2.25 1.15
N TYR A 72 15.55 1.79 0.16
CA TYR A 72 16.03 0.85 -0.86
C TYR A 72 16.87 1.48 -1.98
N VAL A 73 16.75 2.78 -2.28
CA VAL A 73 17.66 3.50 -3.19
C VAL A 73 19.02 3.66 -2.54
N ASP A 74 19.06 4.08 -1.29
CA ASP A 74 20.30 4.45 -0.61
C ASP A 74 20.98 3.24 0.08
N GLY A 75 20.26 2.13 0.25
CA GLY A 75 20.78 0.90 0.86
C GLY A 75 20.94 1.03 2.38
N GLU A 76 20.05 1.77 3.03
CA GLU A 76 20.16 2.10 4.44
C GLU A 76 19.76 0.90 5.32
N GLY A 77 20.75 0.23 5.91
CA GLY A 77 20.52 -0.96 6.76
C GLY A 77 19.99 -2.20 6.04
N VAL A 78 19.72 -2.10 4.74
CA VAL A 78 19.28 -3.17 3.83
C VAL A 78 20.06 -3.09 2.52
N PRO A 79 20.24 -4.19 1.77
CA PRO A 79 20.87 -4.11 0.45
C PRO A 79 20.13 -3.16 -0.48
N GLN A 80 20.87 -2.30 -1.19
CA GLN A 80 20.32 -1.43 -2.24
C GLN A 80 19.55 -2.27 -3.26
N ASN A 81 18.33 -1.85 -3.60
CA ASN A 81 17.44 -2.60 -4.47
C ASN A 81 16.49 -1.67 -5.24
N PHE A 82 16.88 -1.29 -6.47
CA PHE A 82 16.08 -0.42 -7.33
C PHE A 82 14.72 -1.02 -7.73
N ILE A 83 14.58 -2.35 -7.78
CA ILE A 83 13.30 -3.02 -8.08
C ILE A 83 12.32 -2.80 -6.93
N LEU A 84 12.76 -2.98 -5.67
CA LEU A 84 11.93 -2.69 -4.50
C LEU A 84 11.69 -1.19 -4.31
N ALA A 85 12.69 -0.35 -4.57
CA ALA A 85 12.50 1.11 -4.56
C ALA A 85 11.43 1.55 -5.55
N TYR A 86 11.52 1.10 -6.82
CA TYR A 86 10.52 1.42 -7.85
C TYR A 86 9.15 0.89 -7.46
N MET A 87 9.07 -0.34 -6.94
CA MET A 87 7.81 -0.93 -6.46
C MET A 87 7.12 -0.03 -5.43
N TRP A 88 7.85 0.46 -4.43
CA TRP A 88 7.31 1.32 -3.38
C TRP A 88 6.94 2.72 -3.90
N TYR A 89 7.76 3.31 -4.77
CA TYR A 89 7.40 4.56 -5.42
C TYR A 89 6.18 4.41 -6.35
N GLU A 90 6.01 3.29 -7.06
CA GLU A 90 4.82 3.01 -7.87
C GLU A 90 3.55 2.93 -7.00
N ILE A 91 3.63 2.33 -5.81
CA ILE A 91 2.54 2.27 -4.83
C ILE A 91 2.12 3.68 -4.37
N GLY A 92 3.08 4.56 -4.05
CA GLY A 92 2.79 5.95 -3.68
C GLY A 92 2.24 6.78 -4.85
N ALA A 93 2.83 6.61 -6.03
CA ALA A 93 2.45 7.29 -7.27
C ALA A 93 1.01 6.98 -7.69
N ALA A 94 0.62 5.69 -7.65
CA ALA A 94 -0.73 5.21 -7.95
C ALA A 94 -1.80 5.74 -6.98
N ARG A 95 -1.39 6.18 -5.78
CA ARG A 95 -2.25 6.76 -4.75
C ARG A 95 -2.27 8.29 -4.75
N GLY A 96 -1.64 8.92 -5.74
CA GLY A 96 -1.66 10.38 -5.90
C GLY A 96 -0.44 11.13 -5.34
N PHE A 97 0.49 10.48 -4.63
CA PHE A 97 1.63 11.17 -4.02
C PHE A 97 2.67 11.61 -5.07
N GLN A 98 2.99 12.91 -5.10
CA GLN A 98 3.80 13.52 -6.15
C GLN A 98 5.27 13.10 -6.07
N ASP A 99 5.89 13.18 -4.89
CA ASP A 99 7.30 12.83 -4.71
C ASP A 99 7.56 11.37 -5.12
N SER A 100 6.61 10.46 -4.87
CA SER A 100 6.71 9.08 -5.34
C SER A 100 6.63 8.95 -6.87
N ARG A 101 5.82 9.76 -7.58
CA ARG A 101 5.88 9.81 -9.07
C ARG A 101 7.26 10.28 -9.53
N GLU A 102 7.74 11.39 -8.99
CA GLU A 102 9.02 11.99 -9.39
C GLU A 102 10.21 11.08 -9.07
N ASN A 103 10.19 10.42 -7.92
CA ASN A 103 11.20 9.48 -7.48
C ASN A 103 11.21 8.22 -8.34
N ARG A 104 10.03 7.63 -8.62
CA ARG A 104 9.88 6.52 -9.58
C ARG A 104 10.44 6.88 -10.94
N ASP A 105 10.01 8.00 -11.51
CA ASP A 105 10.36 8.43 -12.86
C ASP A 105 11.84 8.85 -12.97
N ARG A 106 12.45 9.28 -11.86
CA ARG A 106 13.89 9.52 -11.76
C ARG A 106 14.68 8.20 -11.78
N ILE A 107 14.34 7.22 -10.94
CA ILE A 107 15.10 5.95 -10.90
C ILE A 107 14.82 5.06 -12.12
N ALA A 108 13.66 5.18 -12.76
CA ALA A 108 13.34 4.50 -14.01
C ALA A 108 14.40 4.73 -15.11
N LYS A 109 15.02 5.92 -15.13
CA LYS A 109 16.08 6.29 -16.10
C LYS A 109 17.39 5.52 -15.90
N MET A 110 17.56 4.85 -14.76
CA MET A 110 18.73 4.04 -14.39
C MET A 110 18.42 2.54 -14.38
N MET A 111 17.20 2.14 -14.72
CA MET A 111 16.74 0.76 -14.64
C MET A 111 16.48 0.17 -16.02
N GLU A 112 16.84 -1.11 -16.19
CA GLU A 112 16.48 -1.88 -17.36
C GLU A 112 14.96 -2.12 -17.43
N LYS A 113 14.42 -2.22 -18.65
CA LYS A 113 12.98 -2.38 -18.88
C LYS A 113 12.39 -3.60 -18.16
N ASN A 114 13.12 -4.72 -18.15
CA ASN A 114 12.71 -5.94 -17.44
C ASN A 114 12.61 -5.74 -15.91
N SER A 115 13.53 -4.97 -15.31
CA SER A 115 13.52 -4.62 -13.89
C SER A 115 12.34 -3.72 -13.53
N ILE A 116 11.96 -2.81 -14.43
CA ILE A 116 10.75 -1.97 -14.28
C ILE A 116 9.48 -2.84 -14.35
N GLU A 117 9.39 -3.75 -15.32
CA GLU A 117 8.26 -4.69 -15.45
C GLU A 117 8.14 -5.61 -14.21
N GLU A 118 9.27 -6.07 -13.66
CA GLU A 118 9.29 -6.82 -12.40
C GLU A 118 8.79 -5.97 -11.22
N ALA A 119 9.28 -4.75 -11.07
CA ALA A 119 8.88 -3.85 -9.99
C ALA A 119 7.38 -3.53 -10.04
N GLN A 120 6.83 -3.27 -11.23
CA GLN A 120 5.39 -3.08 -11.45
C GLN A 120 4.58 -4.35 -11.13
N LYS A 121 5.09 -5.54 -11.44
CA LYS A 121 4.46 -6.82 -11.08
C LYS A 121 4.47 -7.02 -9.56
N LYS A 122 5.59 -6.76 -8.89
CA LYS A 122 5.70 -6.80 -7.42
C LYS A 122 4.74 -5.79 -6.76
N ALA A 123 4.58 -4.59 -7.33
CA ALA A 123 3.67 -3.57 -6.78
C ALA A 123 2.21 -4.04 -6.81
N LYS A 124 1.78 -4.64 -7.94
CA LYS A 124 0.46 -5.26 -8.07
C LYS A 124 0.24 -6.40 -7.07
N ILE A 125 1.26 -7.22 -6.81
CA ILE A 125 1.19 -8.31 -5.82
C ILE A 125 1.08 -7.74 -4.40
N CYS A 126 1.93 -6.77 -4.05
CA CYS A 126 1.94 -6.09 -2.76
C CYS A 126 0.56 -5.46 -2.45
N ILE A 127 0.01 -4.66 -3.37
CA ILE A 127 -1.33 -4.04 -3.22
C ILE A 127 -2.41 -5.12 -3.08
N LYS A 128 -2.43 -6.13 -3.96
CA LYS A 128 -3.43 -7.23 -3.91
C LYS A 128 -3.35 -8.05 -2.61
N SER A 129 -2.18 -8.10 -1.98
CA SER A 129 -1.95 -8.80 -0.72
C SER A 129 -2.27 -7.98 0.53
N GLU A 130 -2.87 -6.79 0.40
CA GLU A 130 -3.06 -5.84 1.50
C GLU A 130 -1.73 -5.50 2.21
N TYR A 131 -0.68 -5.31 1.40
CA TYR A 131 0.69 -4.99 1.83
C TYR A 131 1.41 -6.09 2.63
N LYS A 132 0.92 -7.33 2.61
CA LYS A 132 1.54 -8.48 3.30
C LYS A 132 2.71 -9.10 2.53
N ASN A 133 2.71 -9.00 1.19
CA ASN A 133 3.70 -9.60 0.28
C ASN A 133 4.41 -8.53 -0.57
N CYS A 134 5.31 -7.76 0.04
CA CYS A 134 6.00 -6.61 -0.57
C CYS A 134 7.53 -6.76 -0.56
N LYS A 135 8.02 -7.97 -0.86
CA LYS A 135 9.45 -8.33 -0.92
C LYS A 135 9.77 -9.00 -2.27
#